data_AF-A0A1E5SQM5-F1
#
_entry.id   AF-A0A1E5SQM5-F1
#
_cell.length_a   1.000
_cell.length_b   1.000
_cell.length_c   1.000
_cell.angle_alpha   90.00
_cell.angle_beta   90.00
_cell.angle_gamma   90.00
#
_symmetry.space_group_name_H-M   'P 1'
#
loop_
_entity.id
_entity.type
_entity.pdbx_description
1 polymer ?
#
loop_
_entity_poly.entity_id
_entity_poly.type
_entity_poly.pdbx_seq_one_letter_code
_entity_poly.pdbx_strand_id
1 'polypeptide(L)'
;MSYPIELYLISAIFSIWLVVSIFAQFEKLKWVYKLKYYDLCSMIPSWTFFAPKPGTSDFRILYRDRLVDGKYSPWKLTFDESHSLSEALWNPSKRIMKVVDDAIMNVLQLSVEDPDNKSILLSYSYIVLLNHIMMMDSSNFSEMRQFMITSTVGHEEAPEPEIMFISQLHRFNRD
;
A
#
# COMPACT_ATOMS: atom_id res chain seq x y z
N MET A 1 47.77 -34.22 12.03
CA MET A 1 46.62 -34.27 11.10
C MET A 1 46.69 -33.03 10.23
N SER A 2 47.32 -33.14 9.06
CA SER A 2 47.30 -32.07 8.06
C SER A 2 45.93 -32.11 7.40
N TYR A 3 45.15 -31.03 7.53
CA TYR A 3 43.87 -30.94 6.86
C TYR A 3 44.09 -30.98 5.34
N PRO A 4 43.19 -31.63 4.58
CA PRO A 4 43.31 -31.67 3.13
C PRO A 4 43.23 -30.24 2.57
N ILE A 5 44.01 -29.95 1.52
CA ILE A 5 44.01 -28.66 0.81
C ILE A 5 42.59 -28.19 0.43
N GLU A 6 41.71 -29.15 0.17
CA GLU A 6 40.29 -28.97 -0.14
C GLU A 6 39.54 -28.22 0.96
N LEU A 7 39.85 -28.49 2.24
CA LEU A 7 39.17 -27.84 3.37
C LEU A 7 39.50 -26.35 3.44
N TYR A 8 40.76 -25.98 3.18
CA TYR A 8 41.18 -24.58 3.13
C TYR A 8 40.51 -23.84 1.98
N LEU A 9 40.36 -24.50 0.84
CA LEU A 9 39.74 -23.93 -0.35
C LEU A 9 38.23 -23.70 -0.13
N ILE A 10 37.54 -24.67 0.46
CA ILE A 10 36.13 -24.55 0.85
C ILE A 10 35.93 -23.45 1.90
N SER A 11 36.79 -23.41 2.92
CA SER A 11 36.74 -22.40 3.96
C SER A 11 36.97 -20.99 3.41
N ALA A 12 37.91 -20.82 2.48
CA ALA A 12 38.15 -19.55 1.81
C ALA A 12 36.94 -19.09 1.00
N ILE A 13 36.30 -20.00 0.24
CA ILE A 13 35.09 -19.69 -0.54
C ILE A 13 33.97 -19.22 0.38
N PHE A 14 33.66 -19.96 1.45
CA PHE A 14 32.59 -19.57 2.37
C PHE A 14 32.91 -18.29 3.14
N SER A 15 34.18 -18.05 3.48
CA SER A 15 34.61 -16.82 4.15
C SER A 15 34.42 -15.61 3.24
N ILE A 16 34.78 -15.72 1.96
CA ILE A 16 34.56 -14.67 0.96
C ILE A 16 33.05 -14.44 0.79
N TRP A 17 32.27 -15.51 0.64
CA TRP A 17 30.81 -15.41 0.51
C TRP A 17 30.14 -14.75 1.72
N LEU A 18 30.59 -15.08 2.94
CA LEU A 18 30.12 -14.45 4.17
C LEU A 18 30.45 -12.95 4.21
N VAL A 19 31.69 -12.58 3.89
CA VAL A 19 32.13 -11.18 3.87
C VAL A 19 31.33 -10.39 2.85
N VAL A 20 31.15 -10.93 1.64
CA VAL A 20 30.30 -10.33 0.60
C VAL A 20 28.86 -10.16 1.10
N SER A 21 28.30 -11.17 1.76
CA SER A 21 26.94 -11.13 2.31
C SER A 21 26.77 -10.08 3.41
N ILE A 22 27.78 -9.88 4.28
CA ILE A 22 27.78 -8.86 5.32
C ILE A 22 27.77 -7.46 4.68
N PHE A 23 28.65 -7.21 3.72
CA PHE A 23 28.70 -5.91 3.07
C PHE A 23 27.46 -5.63 2.22
N ALA A 24 26.85 -6.66 1.64
CA ALA A 24 25.61 -6.54 0.87
C ALA A 24 24.39 -6.11 1.71
N GLN A 25 24.45 -6.20 3.05
CA GLN A 25 23.39 -5.66 3.92
C GLN A 25 23.39 -4.12 3.94
N PHE A 26 24.50 -3.47 3.63
CA PHE A 26 24.60 -2.00 3.62
C PHE A 26 24.20 -1.44 2.26
N GLU A 27 22.89 -1.38 2.02
CA GLU A 27 22.27 -0.93 0.75
C GLU A 27 22.58 0.53 0.35
N LYS A 28 23.38 1.26 1.14
CA LYS A 28 23.80 2.64 0.82
C LYS A 28 24.96 2.71 -0.19
N LEU A 29 25.59 1.57 -0.51
CA LEU A 29 26.77 1.51 -1.37
C LEU A 29 26.38 1.18 -2.82
N LYS A 30 26.75 2.05 -3.78
CA LYS A 30 26.44 1.88 -5.21
C LYS A 30 26.92 0.55 -5.81
N TRP A 31 28.00 -0.03 -5.28
CA TRP A 31 28.56 -1.29 -5.76
C TRP A 31 27.72 -2.50 -5.33
N VAL A 32 27.00 -2.42 -4.20
CA VAL A 32 26.07 -3.47 -3.73
C VAL A 32 24.89 -3.62 -4.69
N TYR A 33 24.35 -2.51 -5.20
CA TYR A 33 23.30 -2.54 -6.23
C TYR A 33 23.77 -3.23 -7.52
N LYS A 34 24.99 -2.92 -7.99
CA LYS A 34 25.57 -3.61 -9.15
C LYS A 34 25.79 -5.09 -8.89
N LEU A 35 26.25 -5.46 -7.69
CA LEU A 35 26.45 -6.85 -7.31
C LEU A 35 25.13 -7.62 -7.27
N LYS A 36 24.08 -7.06 -6.65
CA LYS A 36 22.72 -7.63 -6.63
C LYS A 36 22.13 -7.76 -8.05
N TYR A 37 22.44 -6.84 -8.96
CA TYR A 37 22.00 -6.92 -10.37
C TYR A 37 22.57 -8.15 -11.11
N TYR A 38 23.81 -8.56 -10.80
CA TYR A 38 24.44 -9.76 -11.37
C TYR A 38 24.16 -11.05 -10.56
N ASP A 39 23.50 -10.95 -9.41
CA ASP A 39 23.10 -12.09 -8.58
C ASP A 39 21.83 -12.77 -9.10
N LEU A 40 21.92 -13.34 -10.30
CA LEU A 40 20.81 -14.00 -10.99
C LEU A 40 20.21 -15.18 -10.22
N CYS A 41 21.01 -15.81 -9.35
CA CYS A 41 20.58 -16.95 -8.52
C CYS A 41 20.19 -16.56 -7.10
N SER A 42 20.18 -15.26 -6.76
CA SER A 42 19.87 -14.76 -5.41
C SER A 42 20.70 -15.44 -4.31
N MET A 43 21.99 -15.69 -4.59
CA MET A 43 22.92 -16.33 -3.66
C MET A 43 23.42 -15.39 -2.55
N ILE A 44 23.22 -14.08 -2.71
CA ILE A 44 23.55 -13.07 -1.71
C ILE A 44 22.26 -12.71 -0.97
N PRO A 45 22.07 -13.19 0.27
CA PRO A 45 20.80 -13.02 0.95
C PRO A 45 20.63 -11.56 1.43
N SER A 46 19.43 -11.00 1.25
CA SER A 46 19.05 -9.69 1.77
C SER A 46 18.18 -9.87 3.00
N TRP A 47 18.68 -9.49 4.18
CA TRP A 47 18.00 -9.69 5.47
C TRP A 47 17.31 -8.41 5.96
N THR A 48 16.93 -7.52 5.04
CA THR A 48 16.11 -6.35 5.33
C THR A 48 14.68 -6.79 5.67
N PHE A 49 14.51 -7.27 6.91
CA PHE A 49 13.23 -7.72 7.48
C PHE A 49 12.23 -6.57 7.66
N PHE A 50 12.72 -5.33 7.57
CA PHE A 50 11.93 -4.11 7.55
C PHE A 50 12.13 -3.40 6.22
N ALA A 51 11.03 -3.11 5.53
CA ALA A 51 11.08 -2.33 4.29
C ALA A 51 11.86 -1.03 4.56
N PRO A 52 12.85 -0.66 3.71
CA PRO A 52 13.73 0.49 3.94
C PRO A 52 12.99 1.83 4.08
N LYS A 53 11.73 1.87 3.64
CA LYS A 53 10.75 2.90 3.99
C LYS A 53 9.50 2.17 4.50
N PRO A 54 9.29 2.05 5.81
CA PRO A 54 8.02 1.54 6.31
C PRO A 54 6.89 2.45 5.84
N GLY A 55 5.72 1.89 5.54
CA GLY A 55 4.52 2.70 5.31
C GLY A 55 4.18 3.42 6.61
N THR A 56 4.40 4.73 6.66
CA THR A 56 4.18 5.57 7.86
C THR A 56 2.83 6.28 7.86
N SER A 57 2.06 6.12 6.79
CA SER A 57 0.77 6.79 6.58
C SER A 57 -0.32 5.73 6.44
N ASP A 58 -1.35 5.87 7.25
CA ASP A 58 -2.58 5.10 7.10
C ASP A 58 -3.50 5.84 6.12
N PHE A 59 -4.07 5.11 5.16
CA PHE A 59 -4.98 5.69 4.18
C PHE A 59 -6.42 5.41 4.60
N ARG A 60 -7.25 6.45 4.52
CA ARG A 60 -8.68 6.35 4.80
C ARG A 60 -9.46 6.76 3.57
N ILE A 61 -10.53 6.02 3.29
CA ILE A 61 -11.49 6.37 2.24
C ILE A 61 -12.74 6.92 2.91
N LEU A 62 -13.11 8.13 2.50
CA LEU A 62 -14.40 8.71 2.82
C LEU A 62 -15.25 8.84 1.57
N TYR A 63 -16.56 8.70 1.72
CA TYR A 63 -17.51 8.92 0.64
C TYR A 63 -18.60 9.90 1.09
N ARG A 64 -19.19 10.57 0.10
CA ARG A 64 -20.37 11.42 0.29
C ARG A 64 -21.30 11.26 -0.90
N ASP A 65 -22.58 11.50 -0.64
CA ASP A 65 -23.62 11.46 -1.64
C ASP A 65 -24.04 12.88 -2.01
N ARG A 66 -24.33 13.10 -3.30
CA ARG A 66 -25.08 14.23 -3.77
C ARG A 66 -26.55 13.82 -3.85
N LEU A 67 -27.39 14.54 -3.10
CA LEU A 67 -28.82 14.31 -3.03
C LEU A 67 -29.55 14.92 -4.24
N VAL A 68 -30.80 14.50 -4.46
CA VAL A 68 -31.66 15.03 -5.55
C VAL A 68 -31.86 16.55 -5.47
N ASP A 69 -31.83 17.12 -4.25
CA ASP A 69 -31.93 18.58 -4.04
C ASP A 69 -30.62 19.33 -4.34
N GLY A 70 -29.58 18.61 -4.80
CA GLY A 70 -28.27 19.15 -5.11
C GLY A 70 -27.35 19.33 -3.89
N LYS A 71 -27.83 19.07 -2.67
CA LYS A 71 -27.00 19.15 -1.46
C LYS A 71 -26.10 17.93 -1.32
N TYR A 72 -25.01 18.10 -0.59
CA TYR A 72 -24.09 17.02 -0.26
C TYR A 72 -24.36 16.49 1.14
N SER A 73 -24.32 15.17 1.29
CA SER A 73 -24.24 14.53 2.60
C SER A 73 -22.91 14.88 3.28
N PRO A 74 -22.81 14.76 4.61
CA PRO A 74 -21.52 14.74 5.28
C PRO A 74 -20.66 13.59 4.74
N TRP A 75 -19.34 13.75 4.83
CA TRP A 75 -18.38 12.69 4.55
C TRP A 75 -18.55 11.56 5.57
N LYS A 76 -18.60 10.32 5.07
CA LYS A 76 -18.71 9.09 5.86
C LYS A 76 -17.49 8.23 5.62
N LEU A 77 -16.99 7.60 6.68
CA LEU A 77 -15.90 6.62 6.59
C LEU A 77 -16.42 5.31 5.99
N THR A 78 -15.58 4.66 5.19
CA THR A 78 -15.90 3.38 4.55
C THR A 78 -15.77 2.21 5.51
N PHE A 79 -14.79 2.27 6.42
CA PHE A 79 -14.54 1.27 7.45
C PHE A 79 -14.54 1.95 8.82
N ASP A 80 -15.25 1.35 9.77
CA ASP A 80 -15.22 1.75 11.17
C ASP A 80 -14.09 1.00 11.89
N GLU A 81 -13.35 1.67 12.76
CA GLU A 81 -12.19 1.11 13.48
C GLU A 81 -12.60 0.37 14.76
N SER A 82 -13.81 -0.22 14.78
CA SER A 82 -14.28 -0.97 15.93
C SER A 82 -13.51 -2.28 16.02
N HIS A 83 -12.59 -2.38 16.98
CA HIS A 83 -11.81 -3.59 17.21
C HIS A 83 -12.44 -4.47 18.29
N SER A 84 -12.71 -5.74 17.95
CA SER A 84 -13.10 -6.76 18.92
C SER A 84 -11.87 -7.47 19.49
N LEU A 85 -11.90 -7.89 20.75
CA LEU A 85 -10.83 -8.73 21.34
C LEU A 85 -10.61 -10.04 20.57
N SER A 86 -11.65 -10.53 19.88
CA SER A 86 -11.51 -11.71 19.00
C SER A 86 -10.65 -11.45 17.77
N GLU A 87 -10.59 -10.20 17.28
CA GLU A 87 -9.73 -9.79 16.16
C GLU A 87 -8.24 -9.82 16.53
N ALA A 88 -7.91 -9.72 17.83
CA ALA A 88 -6.53 -9.89 18.28
C ALA A 88 -6.01 -11.32 18.04
N LEU A 89 -6.91 -12.32 18.11
CA LEU A 89 -6.57 -13.71 17.84
C LEU A 89 -6.67 -14.05 16.34
N TRP A 90 -7.69 -13.55 15.65
CA TRP A 90 -7.90 -13.76 14.23
C TRP A 90 -8.69 -12.62 13.60
N ASN A 91 -8.05 -11.84 12.72
CA ASN A 91 -8.68 -10.73 12.01
C ASN A 91 -8.74 -11.01 10.49
N PRO A 92 -9.81 -11.66 10.00
CA PRO A 92 -9.98 -11.93 8.57
C PRO A 92 -10.29 -10.67 7.76
N SER A 93 -10.94 -9.66 8.36
CA SER A 93 -11.25 -8.37 7.72
C SER A 93 -9.99 -7.59 7.35
N LYS A 94 -8.87 -7.80 8.07
CA LYS A 94 -7.56 -7.21 7.74
C LYS A 94 -7.06 -7.58 6.34
N ARG A 95 -7.43 -8.76 5.82
CA ARG A 95 -7.08 -9.15 4.44
C ARG A 95 -7.81 -8.27 3.41
N ILE A 96 -9.07 -7.93 3.67
CA ILE A 96 -9.87 -7.06 2.80
C ILE A 96 -9.31 -5.64 2.85
N MET A 97 -9.01 -5.12 4.04
CA MET A 97 -8.37 -3.81 4.19
C MET A 97 -7.06 -3.74 3.42
N LYS A 98 -6.23 -4.79 3.46
CA LYS A 98 -4.98 -4.82 2.69
C LYS A 98 -5.19 -4.72 1.18
N VAL A 99 -6.23 -5.37 0.64
CA VAL A 99 -6.57 -5.26 -0.79
C VAL A 99 -7.02 -3.84 -1.14
N VAL A 100 -7.78 -3.20 -0.24
CA VAL A 100 -8.20 -1.79 -0.40
C VAL A 100 -6.98 -0.87 -0.37
N ASP A 101 -6.07 -1.04 0.59
CA ASP A 101 -4.83 -0.25 0.68
C ASP A 101 -3.98 -0.39 -0.57
N ASP A 102 -3.81 -1.61 -1.09
CA ASP A 102 -3.06 -1.86 -2.32
C ASP A 102 -3.74 -1.18 -3.52
N ALA A 103 -5.08 -1.16 -3.59
CA ALA A 103 -5.81 -0.45 -4.62
C ALA A 103 -5.64 1.07 -4.49
N ILE A 104 -5.68 1.62 -3.27
CA ILE A 104 -5.42 3.04 -2.98
C ILE A 104 -4.03 3.42 -3.46
N MET A 105 -2.99 2.64 -3.10
CA MET A 105 -1.61 2.90 -3.51
C MET A 105 -1.47 3.00 -5.02
N ASN A 106 -2.10 2.08 -5.75
CA ASN A 106 -2.09 2.12 -7.21
C ASN A 106 -2.77 3.39 -7.76
N VAL A 107 -3.92 3.79 -7.20
CA VAL A 107 -4.60 5.03 -7.64
C VAL A 107 -3.75 6.26 -7.34
N LEU A 108 -3.16 6.33 -6.14
CA LEU A 108 -2.31 7.46 -5.75
C LEU A 108 -1.05 7.54 -6.62
N GLN A 109 -0.40 6.41 -6.90
CA GLN A 109 0.76 6.37 -7.78
C GLN A 109 0.42 6.91 -9.17
N LEU A 110 -0.70 6.45 -9.76
CA LEU A 110 -1.15 6.95 -11.07
C LEU A 110 -1.51 8.44 -11.04
N SER A 111 -2.07 8.94 -9.94
CA SER A 111 -2.40 10.37 -9.79
C SER A 111 -1.18 11.27 -9.62
N VAL A 112 -0.10 10.76 -9.01
CA VAL A 112 1.16 11.50 -8.86
C VAL A 112 1.92 11.57 -10.18
N GLU A 113 1.87 10.50 -10.98
CA GLU A 113 2.51 10.46 -12.30
C GLU A 113 1.87 11.45 -13.27
N ASP A 114 0.54 11.58 -13.27
CA ASP A 114 -0.19 12.58 -14.08
C ASP A 114 -1.56 12.92 -13.44
N PRO A 115 -1.69 14.10 -12.79
CA PRO A 115 -2.91 14.51 -12.10
C PRO A 115 -4.15 14.66 -12.99
N ASP A 116 -3.98 14.99 -14.26
CA ASP A 116 -5.09 15.18 -15.22
C ASP A 116 -5.41 13.89 -15.99
N ASN A 117 -4.76 12.79 -15.64
CA ASN A 117 -4.87 11.54 -16.36
C ASN A 117 -6.23 10.88 -16.18
N LYS A 118 -7.08 11.02 -17.20
CA LYS A 118 -8.37 10.33 -17.27
C LYS A 118 -8.24 8.81 -17.32
N SER A 119 -7.06 8.26 -17.63
CA SER A 119 -6.84 6.81 -17.62
C SER A 119 -6.93 6.22 -16.21
N ILE A 120 -6.78 7.03 -15.16
CA ILE A 120 -7.00 6.58 -13.76
C ILE A 120 -8.40 6.00 -13.61
N LEU A 121 -9.42 6.60 -14.28
CA LEU A 121 -10.80 6.13 -14.26
C LEU A 121 -10.98 4.74 -14.87
N LEU A 122 -10.07 4.34 -15.77
CA LEU A 122 -10.07 3.04 -16.44
C LEU A 122 -9.16 2.02 -15.74
N SER A 123 -8.43 2.44 -14.71
CA SER A 123 -7.57 1.53 -13.95
C SER A 123 -8.42 0.54 -13.15
N TYR A 124 -7.94 -0.71 -13.08
CA TYR A 124 -8.60 -1.76 -12.31
C TYR A 124 -8.79 -1.35 -10.84
N SER A 125 -7.75 -0.77 -10.22
CA SER A 125 -7.77 -0.32 -8.83
C SER A 125 -8.84 0.75 -8.59
N TYR A 126 -8.99 1.71 -9.50
CA TYR A 126 -10.04 2.71 -9.40
C TYR A 126 -11.44 2.09 -9.52
N ILE A 127 -11.66 1.22 -10.50
CA ILE A 127 -12.95 0.58 -10.73
C ILE A 127 -13.36 -0.30 -9.54
N VAL A 128 -12.42 -1.06 -8.97
CA VAL A 128 -12.67 -1.90 -7.79
C VAL A 128 -13.04 -1.04 -6.58
N LEU A 129 -12.29 0.02 -6.31
CA LEU A 129 -12.61 0.95 -5.22
C LEU A 129 -13.97 1.61 -5.43
N LEU A 130 -14.22 2.11 -6.64
CA LEU A 130 -15.49 2.74 -6.98
C LEU A 130 -16.64 1.75 -6.78
N ASN A 131 -16.55 0.54 -7.34
CA ASN A 131 -17.59 -0.47 -7.21
C ASN A 131 -17.86 -0.82 -5.74
N HIS A 132 -16.80 -1.01 -4.95
CA HIS A 132 -16.93 -1.27 -3.51
C HIS A 132 -17.63 -0.13 -2.77
N ILE A 133 -17.28 1.12 -3.06
CA ILE A 133 -17.87 2.31 -2.45
C ILE A 133 -19.31 2.54 -2.92
N MET A 134 -19.64 2.23 -4.17
CA MET A 134 -21.00 2.32 -4.70
C MET A 134 -21.95 1.29 -4.06
N MET A 135 -21.43 0.17 -3.55
CA MET A 135 -22.20 -0.84 -2.81
C MET A 135 -22.49 -0.47 -1.35
N MET A 136 -21.85 0.57 -0.81
CA MET A 136 -22.10 1.04 0.56
C MET A 136 -23.49 1.64 0.70
N ASP A 137 -24.01 1.66 1.94
CA ASP A 137 -25.34 2.19 2.23
C ASP A 137 -25.53 3.61 1.68
N SER A 138 -26.64 3.82 0.99
CA SER A 138 -27.02 5.10 0.40
C SER A 138 -28.46 5.44 0.80
N SER A 139 -28.78 6.73 0.80
CA SER A 139 -30.16 7.17 0.95
C SER A 139 -30.93 6.95 -0.36
N ASN A 140 -32.24 6.72 -0.28
CA ASN A 140 -33.10 6.72 -1.47
C ASN A 140 -33.07 8.07 -2.20
N PHE A 141 -32.63 9.14 -1.54
CA PHE A 141 -32.46 10.47 -2.14
C PHE A 141 -31.06 10.71 -2.72
N SER A 142 -30.12 9.76 -2.62
CA SER A 142 -28.78 9.86 -3.20
C SER A 142 -28.81 9.64 -4.71
N GLU A 143 -28.36 10.61 -5.49
CA GLU A 143 -28.32 10.55 -6.96
C GLU A 143 -26.92 10.18 -7.47
N MET A 144 -25.90 10.77 -6.86
CA MET A 144 -24.49 10.53 -7.20
C MET A 144 -23.67 10.32 -5.94
N ARG A 145 -22.54 9.64 -6.07
CA ARG A 145 -21.57 9.42 -5.01
C ARG A 145 -20.17 9.85 -5.45
N GLN A 146 -19.44 10.40 -4.49
CA GLN A 146 -18.05 10.79 -4.63
C GLN A 146 -17.27 10.21 -3.46
N PHE A 147 -16.02 9.83 -3.70
CA PHE A 147 -15.11 9.43 -2.64
C PHE A 147 -13.84 10.27 -2.63
N MET A 148 -13.18 10.31 -1.48
CA MET A 148 -11.88 10.91 -1.29
C MET A 148 -10.97 9.95 -0.52
N ILE A 149 -9.68 10.04 -0.82
CA ILE A 149 -8.62 9.32 -0.11
C ILE A 149 -7.86 10.35 0.71
N THR A 150 -7.74 10.09 2.00
CA THR A 150 -6.99 10.93 2.94
C THR A 150 -5.86 10.11 3.57
N SER A 151 -4.74 10.75 3.88
CA SER A 151 -3.68 10.14 4.68
C SER A 151 -3.73 10.67 6.12
N THR A 152 -3.48 9.78 7.08
CA THR A 152 -3.28 10.12 8.50
C THR A 152 -1.93 9.60 8.96
N VAL A 153 -1.17 10.42 9.67
CA VAL A 153 0.11 10.02 10.28
C VAL A 153 -0.16 9.68 11.75
N GLY A 154 0.10 8.43 12.15
CA GLY A 154 -0.21 7.91 13.49
C GLY A 154 0.74 8.36 14.61
N HIS A 155 1.02 9.65 14.76
CA HIS A 155 1.76 10.19 15.92
C HIS A 155 0.88 11.11 16.77
N GLU A 156 1.20 11.17 18.06
CA GLU A 156 0.41 11.75 19.18
C GLU A 156 -0.03 13.21 18.99
N GLU A 157 0.52 13.91 17.99
CA GLU A 157 0.04 15.19 17.47
C GLU A 157 -0.32 14.99 15.99
N ALA A 158 -1.50 14.42 15.72
CA ALA A 158 -1.91 14.14 14.34
C ALA A 158 -1.99 15.45 13.53
N PRO A 159 -1.17 15.66 12.49
CA PRO A 159 -1.42 16.74 11.54
C PRO A 159 -2.81 16.57 10.92
N GLU A 160 -3.43 17.67 10.49
CA GLU A 160 -4.71 17.61 9.77
C GLU A 160 -4.61 16.59 8.62
N PRO A 161 -5.61 15.71 8.45
CA PRO A 161 -5.57 14.68 7.43
C PRO A 161 -5.38 15.30 6.04
N GLU A 162 -4.36 14.85 5.32
CA GLU A 162 -4.05 15.37 3.99
C GLU A 162 -4.97 14.72 2.96
N ILE A 163 -5.60 15.54 2.12
CA ILE A 163 -6.41 15.04 1.01
C ILE A 163 -5.48 14.66 -0.13
N MET A 164 -5.38 13.35 -0.38
CA MET A 164 -4.50 12.80 -1.41
C MET A 164 -5.20 12.70 -2.77
N PHE A 165 -6.51 12.44 -2.77
CA PHE A 165 -7.28 12.25 -3.99
C PHE A 165 -8.77 12.51 -3.78
N ILE A 166 -9.45 13.08 -4.79
CA ILE A 166 -10.90 13.21 -4.83
C ILE A 166 -11.40 12.67 -6.17
N SER A 167 -12.38 11.76 -6.11
CA SER A 167 -12.98 11.16 -7.30
C SER A 167 -13.91 12.15 -8.02
N GLN A 168 -14.26 11.84 -9.28
CA GLN A 168 -15.43 12.46 -9.91
C GLN A 168 -16.74 11.96 -9.25
N LEU A 169 -17.84 12.64 -9.54
CA LEU A 169 -19.17 12.20 -9.13
C LEU A 169 -19.65 11.05 -10.03
N HIS A 170 -20.09 9.96 -9.41
CA HIS A 170 -20.59 8.78 -10.10
C HIS A 170 -22.06 8.58 -9.81
N ARG A 171 -22.87 8.39 -10.84
CA ARG A 171 -24.32 8.18 -10.71
C ARG A 171 -24.60 6.75 -10.23
N PHE A 172 -25.58 6.58 -9.35
CA PHE A 172 -26.06 5.24 -9.01
C PHE A 172 -26.79 4.62 -10.20
N ASN A 173 -26.49 3.36 -10.48
CA ASN A 173 -27.25 2.56 -11.44
C ASN A 173 -28.47 2.00 -10.70
N ARG A 174 -29.63 2.66 -10.84
CA ARG A 174 -30.90 2.22 -10.26
C ARG A 174 -31.81 1.81 -11.41
N ASP A 175 -31.76 0.52 -11.74
CA ASP A 175 -32.72 -0.14 -12.63
C ASP A 175 -33.94 -0.63 -11.83
#